data_AF-A0A932NR50-F1
#
_entry.id   AF-A0A932NR50-F1
#
_cell.length_a   1.000
_cell.length_b   1.000
_cell.length_c   1.000
_cell.angle_alpha   90.00
_cell.angle_beta   90.00
_cell.angle_gamma   90.00
#
_symmetry.space_group_name_H-M   'P 1'
#
loop_
_entity.id
_entity.type
_entity.pdbx_description
1 polymer ?
#
loop_
_entity_poly.entity_id
_entity_poly.type
_entity_poly.pdbx_seq_one_letter_code
_entity_poly.pdbx_strand_id
1 'polypeptide(L)' 'METIAPIAPRLLDLDAAATYLGVSPWTVRDLEAAGVLRRVRVSLSGGRELRKLLFDKSDLDRLIETWKDSG' A
#
# COMPACT_ATOMS: atom_id res chain seq x y z
N MET A 1 -19.35 -2.43 27.85
CA MET A 1 -18.02 -2.92 27.41
C MET A 1 -17.71 -2.22 26.11
N GLU A 2 -16.74 -1.31 26.12
CA GLU A 2 -16.29 -0.65 24.90
C GLU A 2 -15.27 -1.59 24.24
N THR A 3 -15.61 -2.13 23.07
CA THR A 3 -14.70 -2.98 22.30
C THR A 3 -13.68 -2.08 21.63
N ILE A 4 -12.48 -1.99 22.20
CA ILE A 4 -11.33 -1.40 21.53
C ILE A 4 -10.99 -2.29 20.34
N ALA A 5 -11.46 -1.89 19.15
CA ALA A 5 -11.04 -2.53 17.92
C ALA A 5 -9.53 -2.35 17.78
N PRO A 6 -8.76 -3.41 17.44
CA PRO A 6 -7.33 -3.27 17.23
C PRO A 6 -7.08 -2.24 16.13
N ILE A 7 -6.15 -1.31 16.37
CA ILE A 7 -5.73 -0.34 15.34
C ILE A 7 -5.04 -1.14 14.23
N ALA A 8 -5.77 -1.39 13.13
CA ALA A 8 -5.18 -1.96 11.93
C ALA A 8 -4.35 -0.88 11.22
N PRO A 9 -3.04 -1.10 10.99
CA PRO A 9 -2.20 -0.11 10.33
C PRO A 9 -2.70 0.12 8.89
N ARG A 10 -2.98 1.38 8.55
CA ARG A 10 -3.45 1.77 7.21
C ARG A 10 -2.34 1.75 6.17
N LEU A 11 -1.10 2.01 6.60
CA LEU A 11 0.09 1.98 5.76
C LEU A 11 0.70 0.58 5.81
N LEU A 12 0.71 -0.09 4.66
CA LEU A 12 1.29 -1.40 4.46
C LEU A 12 2.67 -1.25 3.82
N ASP A 13 3.62 -2.08 4.23
CA ASP A 13 4.87 -2.20 3.49
C ASP A 13 4.74 -3.14 2.30
N LEU A 14 5.85 -3.35 1.57
CA LEU A 14 5.84 -4.14 0.34
C LEU A 14 5.32 -5.58 0.57
N ASP A 15 5.76 -6.25 1.62
CA ASP A 15 5.33 -7.62 1.94
C ASP A 15 3.86 -7.66 2.39
N ALA A 16 3.43 -6.72 3.22
CA ALA A 16 2.04 -6.63 3.63
C ALA A 16 1.11 -6.29 2.44
N ALA A 17 1.52 -5.40 1.55
CA ALA A 17 0.78 -5.08 0.33
C ALA A 17 0.71 -6.27 -0.63
N ALA A 18 1.80 -7.03 -0.77
CA ALA A 18 1.83 -8.26 -1.56
C ALA A 18 0.87 -9.32 -1.00
N THR A 19 0.91 -9.52 0.31
CA THR A 19 -0.02 -10.40 1.03
C THR A 19 -1.46 -9.95 0.84
N TYR A 20 -1.72 -8.65 0.93
CA TYR A 20 -3.05 -8.07 0.75
C TYR A 20 -3.65 -8.35 -0.63
N LEU A 21 -2.83 -8.19 -1.68
CA LEU A 21 -3.23 -8.41 -3.06
C LEU A 21 -3.17 -9.89 -3.47
N GLY A 22 -2.59 -10.77 -2.65
CA GLY A 22 -2.38 -12.18 -3.00
C GLY A 22 -1.35 -12.38 -4.11
N VAL A 23 -0.39 -11.48 -4.26
CA VAL A 23 0.65 -11.52 -5.32
C VAL A 23 2.05 -11.53 -4.72
N SER A 24 3.08 -11.69 -5.56
CA SER A 24 4.47 -11.62 -5.11
C SER A 24 4.88 -10.17 -4.77
N PRO A 25 5.81 -9.94 -3.82
CA PRO A 25 6.38 -8.62 -3.55
C PRO A 25 7.02 -7.96 -4.80
N TRP A 26 7.53 -8.78 -5.71
CA TRP A 26 8.10 -8.30 -6.98
C TRP A 26 7.03 -7.69 -7.88
N THR A 27 5.85 -8.31 -7.94
CA THR A 27 4.68 -7.78 -8.67
C THR A 27 4.26 -6.41 -8.14
N VAL A 28 4.21 -6.24 -6.81
CA VAL A 28 3.87 -4.93 -6.21
C VAL A 28 4.91 -3.87 -6.57
N ARG A 29 6.20 -4.25 -6.60
CA ARG A 29 7.28 -3.36 -7.01
C ARG A 29 7.20 -2.97 -8.48
N ASP A 30 6.83 -3.91 -9.35
CA ASP A 30 6.62 -3.65 -10.77
C ASP A 30 5.44 -2.69 -11.00
N LEU A 31 4.32 -2.90 -10.29
CA LEU A 31 3.17 -1.99 -10.33
C LEU A 31 3.51 -0.57 -9.85
N GLU A 32 4.37 -0.43 -8.83
CA GLU A 32 4.86 0.87 -8.39
C GLU A 32 5.77 1.53 -9.43
N ALA A 33 6.70 0.76 -10.00
CA ALA A 33 7.60 1.23 -11.04
C ALA A 33 6.86 1.64 -12.34
N ALA A 34 5.81 0.92 -12.69
CA ALA A 34 4.93 1.23 -13.81
C ALA A 34 3.97 2.42 -13.53
N GLY A 35 3.94 2.93 -12.30
CA GLY A 35 3.06 4.03 -11.90
C GLY A 35 1.58 3.63 -11.71
N VAL A 36 1.28 2.34 -11.75
CA VAL A 36 -0.06 1.79 -11.52
C VAL A 36 -0.44 1.87 -10.04
N LEU A 37 0.52 1.57 -9.15
CA LEU A 37 0.34 1.66 -7.70
C LEU A 37 1.14 2.84 -7.13
N ARG A 38 0.47 3.78 -6.48
CA ARG A 38 1.14 4.93 -5.84
C ARG A 38 1.68 4.56 -4.45
N ARG A 39 2.97 4.82 -4.23
CA ARG A 39 3.57 4.75 -2.90
C ARG A 39 3.29 6.01 -2.08
N VAL A 40 3.13 5.83 -0.78
CA VAL A 40 3.07 6.90 0.22
C VAL A 40 4.50 7.32 0.57
N ARG A 41 4.82 8.60 0.34
CA ARG A 41 6.11 9.19 0.72
C ARG A 41 5.95 9.88 2.06
N VAL A 42 6.68 9.41 3.07
CA VAL A 42 6.68 10.02 4.40
C VAL A 42 7.87 10.97 4.51
N SER A 43 7.57 12.27 4.59
CA SER A 43 8.56 13.30 4.87
C SER A 43 8.97 13.26 6.35
N LEU A 44 10.26 13.15 6.60
CA LEU A 44 10.88 13.23 7.91
C LEU A 44 11.42 14.65 8.14
N SER A 45 11.69 14.99 9.40
CA SER A 45 12.33 16.26 9.77
C SER A 45 13.69 16.42 9.06
N GLY A 46 14.00 17.66 8.68
CA GLY A 46 15.23 17.98 7.96
C GLY A 46 15.24 17.59 6.48
N GLY A 47 14.06 17.47 5.84
CA GLY A 47 13.96 17.26 4.39
C GLY A 47 14.32 15.84 3.92
N ARG A 48 14.41 14.89 4.85
CA ARG A 48 14.70 13.48 4.54
C ARG A 48 13.40 12.74 4.24
N GLU A 49 13.42 11.78 3.32
CA GLU A 49 12.29 10.90 3.05
C GLU A 49 12.54 9.51 3.68
N LEU A 50 11.48 8.89 4.20
CA LEU A 50 11.55 7.51 4.65
C LEU A 50 11.85 6.59 3.44
N ARG A 51 12.91 5.79 3.54
CA ARG A 51 13.34 4.87 2.46
C ARG A 51 12.43 3.65 2.29
N LYS A 52 11.52 3.41 3.23
CA LYS A 52 10.60 2.27 3.22
C LYS A 52 9.48 2.53 2.22
N LEU A 53 9.22 1.57 1.34
CA LEU A 53 8.02 1.59 0.50
C LEU A 53 6.81 1.35 1.40
N LEU A 54 5.89 2.32 1.40
CA LEU A 54 4.63 2.25 2.11
C LEU A 54 3.50 2.48 1.10
N PHE A 55 2.40 1.76 1.31
CA PHE A 55 1.22 1.75 0.46
C PHE A 55 -0.01 1.96 1.33
N ASP A 56 -0.95 2.79 0.88
CA ASP A 56 -2.20 2.99 1.60
C ASP A 56 -3.16 1.84 1.28
N LYS A 57 -3.76 1.23 2.32
CA LYS A 57 -4.76 0.17 2.12
C LYS A 57 -5.91 0.61 1.21
N SER A 58 -6.40 1.85 1.32
CA SER A 58 -7.50 2.32 0.47
C SER A 58 -7.08 2.51 -0.99
N ASP A 59 -5.81 2.76 -1.27
CA ASP A 59 -5.32 2.80 -2.65
C ASP A 59 -5.23 1.40 -3.24
N LEU A 60 -4.87 0.39 -2.44
CA LEU A 60 -4.97 -1.02 -2.85
C LEU A 60 -6.42 -1.43 -3.11
N ASP A 61 -7.35 -1.04 -2.24
CA ASP A 61 -8.79 -1.29 -2.44
C ASP A 61 -9.29 -0.65 -3.75
N ARG A 62 -8.94 0.61 -4.02
CA ARG A 62 -9.29 1.28 -5.29
C ARG A 62 -8.68 0.61 -6.51
N LEU A 63 -7.45 0.09 -6.38
CA LEU A 63 -6.79 -0.63 -7.47
C LEU A 63 -7.55 -1.90 -7.83
N ILE A 64 -8.02 -2.64 -6.82
CA ILE A 64 -8.85 -3.84 -7.02
C ILE A 64 -10.15 -3.49 -7.74
N GLU A 65 -10.86 -2.43 -7.31
CA GLU A 65 -12.09 -2.02 -7.98
C GLU A 65 -11.82 -1.58 -9.43
N THR A 66 -10.73 -0.85 -9.68
CA THR A 66 -10.34 -0.45 -11.04
C THR A 66 -10.12 -1.66 -11.96
N TRP A 67 -9.51 -2.73 -11.45
CA TRP A 67 -9.33 -3.97 -12.22
C TRP A 67 -10.63 -4.69 -12.52
N LYS A 68 -11.61 -4.63 -11.60
CA LYS A 68 -12.94 -5.22 -11.82
C LYS A 68 -13.73 -4.47 -12.89
N ASP A 69 -13.67 -3.14 -12.91
CA ASP A 69 -14.35 -2.30 -13.91
C ASP A 69 -13.70 -2.36 -15.31
N SER A 70 -12.44 -2.82 -15.40
CA SER A 70 -11.70 -2.91 -16.65
C SER A 70 -11.79 -4.28 -17.35
N GLY A 71 -12.55 -5.24 -16.77
CA GLY A 71 -12.74 -6.61 -17.28
C GLY A 71 -14.13 -6.83 -17.84
#